data_AF-A0A6I6GXL2-F1
#
_entry.id   AF-A0A6I6GXL2-F1
#
_cell.length_a   1.000
_cell.length_b   1.000
_cell.length_c   1.000
_cell.angle_alpha   90.00
_cell.angle_beta   90.00
_cell.angle_gamma   90.00
#
_symmetry.space_group_name_H-M   'P 1'
#
loop_
_entity.id
_entity.type
_entity.pdbx_description
1 polymer ?
#
loop_
_entity_poly.entity_id
_entity_poly.type
_entity_poly.pdbx_seq_one_letter_code
_entity_poly.pdbx_strand_id
1 'polypeptide(L)'
;MTSVNLFWRRAKLPLAVSLASTLAGPAFGVSFNIGEIEGSFDSSLSVGASWSTANPNKNLIGVNNGGKGLSQTSDDGHLNFKRGETFSKIFKGIHDLELKYGDTGVFVRGKYWYDFELKDEHREFKDISDSNRKEGAKSAGSELLDAFVYHNYSIADQPGSVRLGKQVVSWGESTFIGGGINSINPIDVAAFRRPGAEVKEGLIPVNMFYVSQSLTDNLSAEAFYQIEWDQTVVDNCGTFFSQPDVIADGCTDNLRLLNSSRSLPPQALGFLASQGVDINTEGVKVDRGPDRDARDSGQFGVAMRYMFEPLDTEFGAYFMNYHSRAPIFSATGAAPSVYAGLRNLPPALQALAPLIVAGNSQYFVEYPEDIRLYGLSFSTTLPTGTAWSGELSYRPNAPVQLNTTDILYSGVTPIPGLGNASLLKGVPGQDQHGYTRKEITQFQTTLTHFFDQVMGASRLTVVGEVGVTHVGGLESAHKLRYGRDPVYGPGPLEPTGPVNTCEFLNNRTITGAGNNAPTTNLSRKCENDGFTTSTSWGYRARAIWDYNDVFAGVNLKPNVAWSHDVSGYSPGPGGNFEEGRKAISLGLDAEYQNTYTTSLSYTNFFDGKYTTVDDRDFVALSFGVNF
;
A
#
# COMPACT_ATOMS: atom_id res chain seq x y z
N MET A 1 -13.96 -8.88 54.61
CA MET A 1 -14.09 -9.48 53.26
C MET A 1 -13.00 -8.86 52.40
N THR A 2 -11.97 -9.64 52.14
CA THR A 2 -10.72 -9.23 51.52
C THR A 2 -10.84 -9.20 50.00
N SER A 3 -10.35 -8.10 49.42
CA SER A 3 -10.10 -7.85 48.00
C SER A 3 -9.33 -9.02 47.36
N VAL A 4 -9.82 -9.50 46.21
CA VAL A 4 -9.06 -10.39 45.31
C VAL A 4 -8.77 -9.59 44.05
N ASN A 5 -7.55 -9.07 43.96
CA ASN A 5 -7.00 -8.49 42.75
C ASN A 5 -6.81 -9.59 41.69
N LEU A 6 -7.46 -9.43 40.53
CA LEU A 6 -7.33 -10.29 39.36
C LEU A 6 -5.94 -10.12 38.73
N PHE A 7 -5.00 -10.99 39.11
CA PHE A 7 -3.64 -11.11 38.56
C PHE A 7 -3.58 -11.65 37.12
N TRP A 8 -4.72 -11.87 36.45
CA TRP A 8 -4.80 -12.62 35.18
C TRP A 8 -4.60 -11.78 33.90
N ARG A 9 -4.26 -10.49 33.99
CA ARG A 9 -4.13 -9.61 32.81
C ARG A 9 -2.71 -9.45 32.25
N ARG A 10 -1.67 -10.06 32.86
CA ARG A 10 -0.27 -9.92 32.43
C ARG A 10 0.40 -11.20 31.92
N ALA A 11 -0.34 -12.31 31.80
CA ALA A 11 0.24 -13.61 31.49
C ALA A 11 0.34 -13.97 29.99
N LYS A 12 -0.24 -13.19 29.06
CA LYS A 12 -0.24 -13.55 27.62
C LYS A 12 1.14 -13.44 26.96
N LEU A 13 1.86 -12.33 27.20
CA LEU A 13 3.21 -12.12 26.64
C LEU A 13 4.24 -13.13 27.19
N PRO A 14 4.29 -13.40 28.52
CA PRO A 14 5.15 -14.44 29.07
C PRO A 14 4.79 -15.84 28.58
N LEU A 15 3.52 -16.14 28.30
CA LEU A 15 3.14 -17.47 27.79
C LEU A 15 3.59 -17.69 26.34
N ALA A 16 3.46 -16.66 25.49
CA ALA A 16 3.97 -16.71 24.11
C ALA A 16 5.50 -16.85 24.09
N VAL A 17 6.19 -16.10 24.94
CA VAL A 17 7.65 -16.22 25.14
C VAL A 17 8.03 -17.56 25.79
N SER A 18 7.19 -18.12 26.68
CA SER A 18 7.43 -19.43 27.29
C SER A 18 7.22 -20.58 26.30
N LEU A 19 6.23 -20.47 25.41
CA LEU A 19 6.00 -21.46 24.35
C LEU A 19 7.19 -21.48 23.37
N ALA A 20 7.70 -20.29 23.01
CA ALA A 20 8.89 -20.13 22.19
C ALA A 20 10.17 -20.69 22.86
N SER A 21 10.27 -20.62 24.19
CA SER A 21 11.44 -21.16 24.93
C SER A 21 11.33 -22.64 25.29
N THR A 22 10.12 -23.23 25.36
CA THR A 22 9.94 -24.70 25.51
C THR A 22 10.13 -25.47 24.20
N LEU A 23 10.20 -24.78 23.05
CA LEU A 23 10.58 -25.35 21.76
C LEU A 23 12.10 -25.27 21.49
N ALA A 24 12.92 -25.03 22.52
CA ALA A 24 14.39 -25.08 22.46
C ALA A 24 14.94 -26.51 22.31
N GLY A 25 14.31 -27.34 21.48
CA GLY A 25 15.00 -28.44 20.79
C GLY A 25 15.94 -27.85 19.72
N PRO A 26 16.93 -28.61 19.24
CA PRO A 26 17.73 -28.14 18.13
C PRO A 26 16.80 -27.95 16.93
N ALA A 27 16.68 -26.69 16.53
CA ALA A 27 15.79 -26.24 15.50
C ALA A 27 16.47 -26.63 14.16
N PHE A 28 16.12 -27.81 13.65
CA PHE A 28 16.53 -28.31 12.34
C PHE A 28 15.30 -28.44 11.45
N GLY A 29 15.39 -27.92 10.23
CA GLY A 29 14.46 -28.18 9.15
C GLY A 29 14.44 -29.67 8.92
N VAL A 30 13.24 -30.24 8.92
CA VAL A 30 13.10 -31.69 8.93
C VAL A 30 12.99 -32.13 7.48
N SER A 31 14.10 -32.60 6.92
CA SER A 31 14.05 -33.45 5.73
C SER A 31 13.67 -34.86 6.14
N PHE A 32 12.66 -35.43 5.52
CA PHE A 32 12.17 -36.78 5.82
C PHE A 32 11.82 -37.52 4.53
N ASN A 33 12.00 -38.83 4.55
CA ASN A 33 11.63 -39.68 3.42
C ASN A 33 10.54 -40.66 3.86
N ILE A 34 9.43 -40.69 3.12
CA ILE A 34 8.35 -41.66 3.31
C ILE A 34 8.29 -42.54 2.06
N GLY A 35 9.04 -43.64 2.08
CA GLY A 35 9.23 -44.48 0.90
C GLY A 35 10.01 -43.73 -0.17
N GLU A 36 9.38 -43.50 -1.32
CA GLU A 36 9.95 -42.75 -2.47
C GLU A 36 9.62 -41.25 -2.42
N ILE A 37 8.85 -40.81 -1.43
CA ILE A 37 8.50 -39.40 -1.25
C ILE A 37 9.61 -38.72 -0.43
N GLU A 38 10.27 -37.74 -1.02
CA GLU A 38 11.20 -36.82 -0.36
C GLU A 38 10.40 -35.63 0.18
N GLY A 39 10.53 -35.33 1.47
CA GLY A 39 9.84 -34.21 2.10
C GLY A 39 10.81 -33.26 2.80
N SER A 40 10.54 -31.96 2.72
CA SER A 40 11.19 -30.94 3.54
C SER A 40 10.16 -30.09 4.24
N PHE A 41 10.46 -29.72 5.49
CA PHE A 41 9.65 -28.80 6.27
C PHE A 41 10.54 -27.76 6.94
N ASP A 42 10.43 -26.52 6.47
CA ASP A 42 11.21 -25.38 6.94
C ASP A 42 10.31 -24.40 7.68
N SER A 43 10.78 -23.87 8.80
CA SER A 43 10.02 -22.96 9.66
C SER A 43 10.81 -21.70 9.99
N SER A 44 10.16 -20.54 9.91
CA SER A 44 10.67 -19.26 10.38
C SER A 44 9.70 -18.71 11.41
N LEU A 45 10.19 -18.43 12.62
CA LEU A 45 9.42 -17.77 13.68
C LEU A 45 10.09 -16.44 14.01
N SER A 46 9.30 -15.38 14.20
CA SER A 46 9.82 -14.08 14.61
C SER A 46 8.95 -13.37 15.64
N VAL A 47 9.60 -12.61 16.50
CA VAL A 47 8.97 -11.63 17.39
C VAL A 47 9.59 -10.27 17.11
N GLY A 48 8.78 -9.22 17.14
CA GLY A 48 9.30 -7.87 16.96
C GLY A 48 8.37 -6.79 17.47
N ALA A 49 8.91 -5.59 17.60
CA ALA A 49 8.14 -4.42 17.98
C ALA A 49 8.67 -3.18 17.26
N SER A 50 7.77 -2.22 17.07
CA SER A 50 8.09 -0.91 16.50
C SER A 50 7.55 0.24 17.34
N TRP A 51 8.29 1.34 17.37
CA TRP A 51 8.01 2.54 18.13
C TRP A 51 8.04 3.77 17.23
N SER A 52 7.05 4.64 17.36
CA SER A 52 7.06 5.95 16.70
C SER A 52 8.11 6.85 17.33
N THR A 53 8.85 7.62 16.52
CA THR A 53 9.85 8.58 17.02
C THR A 53 9.54 10.04 16.70
N ALA A 54 8.51 10.29 15.88
CA ALA A 54 8.06 11.63 15.50
C ALA A 54 6.72 11.99 16.19
N ASN A 55 6.48 13.29 16.36
CA ASN A 55 5.18 13.77 16.83
C ASN A 55 4.21 13.88 15.65
N PRO A 56 2.91 13.57 15.84
CA PRO A 56 1.91 13.74 14.80
C PRO A 56 1.93 15.15 14.18
N ASN A 57 1.99 15.21 12.86
CA ASN A 57 1.98 16.46 12.12
C ASN A 57 0.54 17.00 12.04
N LYS A 58 0.27 18.10 12.74
CA LYS A 58 -1.06 18.73 12.73
C LYS A 58 -1.53 19.17 11.34
N ASN A 59 -0.66 19.28 10.34
CA ASN A 59 -1.08 19.57 8.96
C ASN A 59 -1.71 18.35 8.27
N LEU A 60 -1.47 17.14 8.77
CA LEU A 60 -2.03 15.89 8.27
C LEU A 60 -3.26 15.42 9.06
N ILE A 61 -3.64 16.16 10.12
CA ILE A 61 -4.86 15.92 10.89
C ILE A 61 -5.95 16.87 10.42
N GLY A 62 -7.15 16.36 10.16
CA GLY A 62 -8.30 17.14 9.72
C GLY A 62 -8.70 18.22 10.71
N VAL A 63 -9.20 19.35 10.21
CA VAL A 63 -9.67 20.46 11.06
C VAL A 63 -10.79 20.05 12.00
N ASN A 64 -11.66 19.11 11.59
CA ASN A 64 -12.69 18.54 12.46
C ASN A 64 -12.09 17.74 13.63
N ASN A 65 -10.89 17.20 13.48
CA ASN A 65 -10.17 16.48 14.54
C ASN A 65 -9.17 17.37 15.30
N GLY A 66 -9.24 18.69 15.11
CA GLY A 66 -8.39 19.67 15.82
C GLY A 66 -7.02 19.92 15.18
N GLY A 67 -6.82 19.41 13.96
CA GLY A 67 -5.63 19.69 13.15
C GLY A 67 -5.79 20.91 12.23
N LYS A 68 -5.03 20.91 11.13
CA LYS A 68 -4.97 21.99 10.13
C LYS A 68 -5.27 21.47 8.71
N GLY A 69 -5.37 20.16 8.52
CA GLY A 69 -5.72 19.51 7.26
C GLY A 69 -7.18 19.74 6.88
N LEU A 70 -7.48 19.73 5.59
CA LEU A 70 -8.82 20.03 5.06
C LEU A 70 -9.70 18.78 4.90
N SER A 71 -9.21 17.62 5.33
CA SER A 71 -9.93 16.35 5.36
C SER A 71 -9.47 15.52 6.56
N GLN A 72 -10.34 14.65 7.05
CA GLN A 72 -10.12 13.66 8.13
C GLN A 72 -10.15 12.22 7.59
N THR A 73 -10.08 12.04 6.28
CA THR A 73 -10.19 10.72 5.61
C THR A 73 -8.90 9.90 5.67
N SER A 74 -7.86 10.45 6.29
CA SER A 74 -6.49 9.96 6.29
C SER A 74 -5.77 10.30 7.60
N ASP A 75 -6.50 10.60 8.68
CA ASP A 75 -5.92 11.09 9.93
C ASP A 75 -6.04 10.15 11.14
N ASP A 76 -6.72 9.01 11.01
CA ASP A 76 -6.93 8.10 12.14
C ASP A 76 -5.58 7.58 12.68
N GLY A 77 -4.67 7.19 11.78
CA GLY A 77 -3.31 6.74 12.13
C GLY A 77 -2.43 7.85 12.74
N HIS A 78 -2.71 9.13 12.42
CA HIS A 78 -2.02 10.27 13.03
C HIS A 78 -2.51 10.56 14.45
N LEU A 79 -3.78 10.27 14.73
CA LEU A 79 -4.42 10.49 16.03
C LEU A 79 -4.23 9.31 17.00
N ASN A 80 -4.02 8.10 16.47
CA ASN A 80 -3.89 6.88 17.27
C ASN A 80 -2.53 6.65 17.91
N PHE A 81 -1.46 7.28 17.41
CA PHE A 81 -0.09 7.02 17.87
C PHE A 81 0.69 8.30 18.11
N LYS A 82 1.31 8.40 19.29
CA LYS A 82 2.22 9.50 19.65
C LYS A 82 3.68 9.07 19.58
N ARG A 83 4.55 10.07 19.59
CA ARG A 83 5.99 9.88 19.76
C ARG A 83 6.29 9.03 20.99
N GLY A 84 7.07 7.98 20.80
CA GLY A 84 7.52 7.06 21.83
C GLY A 84 6.55 5.91 22.12
N GLU A 85 5.35 5.92 21.52
CA GLU A 85 4.40 4.82 21.65
C GLU A 85 4.75 3.66 20.72
N THR A 86 4.46 2.46 21.19
CA THR A 86 4.50 1.25 20.37
C THR A 86 3.33 1.26 19.40
N PHE A 87 3.59 0.94 18.14
CA PHE A 87 2.52 0.76 17.15
C PHE A 87 2.42 -0.66 16.60
N SER A 88 3.36 -1.53 16.94
CA SER A 88 3.30 -2.94 16.63
C SER A 88 4.09 -3.72 17.68
N LYS A 89 3.52 -4.84 18.14
CA LYS A 89 4.17 -5.85 18.99
C LYS A 89 3.75 -7.20 18.44
N ILE A 90 4.51 -7.73 17.50
CA ILE A 90 4.06 -8.84 16.66
C ILE A 90 4.82 -10.13 16.95
N PHE A 91 4.10 -11.24 16.92
CA PHE A 91 4.63 -12.58 16.73
C PHE A 91 4.17 -13.11 15.38
N LYS A 92 5.07 -13.74 14.62
CA LYS A 92 4.79 -14.32 13.31
C LYS A 92 5.45 -15.68 13.17
N GLY A 93 4.81 -16.55 12.40
CA GLY A 93 5.38 -17.82 11.97
C GLY A 93 5.05 -18.12 10.52
N ILE A 94 6.02 -18.67 9.79
CA ILE A 94 5.90 -19.11 8.40
C ILE A 94 6.43 -20.53 8.31
N HIS A 95 5.71 -21.38 7.61
CA HIS A 95 6.04 -22.79 7.43
C HIS A 95 5.94 -23.17 5.96
N ASP A 96 7.01 -23.74 5.43
CA ASP A 96 7.12 -24.22 4.06
C ASP A 96 7.20 -25.75 4.10
N LEU A 97 6.29 -26.42 3.40
CA LEU A 97 6.26 -27.87 3.22
C LEU A 97 6.41 -28.18 1.74
N GLU A 98 7.44 -28.95 1.39
CA GLU A 98 7.60 -29.54 0.06
C GLU A 98 7.55 -31.06 0.16
N LEU A 99 6.79 -31.68 -0.74
CA LEU A 99 6.73 -33.13 -0.92
C LEU A 99 7.00 -33.44 -2.38
N LYS A 100 8.00 -34.27 -2.66
CA LYS A 100 8.46 -34.60 -4.00
C LYS A 100 8.43 -36.11 -4.23
N TYR A 101 7.96 -36.51 -5.40
CA TYR A 101 7.94 -37.88 -5.90
C TYR A 101 8.41 -37.89 -7.36
N GLY A 102 9.66 -38.29 -7.59
CA GLY A 102 10.28 -38.20 -8.91
C GLY A 102 10.31 -36.76 -9.44
N ASP A 103 9.69 -36.53 -10.59
CA ASP A 103 9.61 -35.22 -11.25
C ASP A 103 8.38 -34.38 -10.84
N THR A 104 7.52 -34.92 -9.96
CA THR A 104 6.31 -34.23 -9.48
C THR A 104 6.49 -33.83 -8.02
N GLY A 105 6.00 -32.65 -7.66
CA GLY A 105 5.98 -32.22 -6.26
C GLY A 105 4.79 -31.36 -5.90
N VAL A 106 4.57 -31.22 -4.60
CA VAL A 106 3.56 -30.36 -3.98
C VAL A 106 4.27 -29.40 -3.05
N PHE A 107 3.99 -28.12 -3.19
CA PHE A 107 4.51 -27.08 -2.32
C PHE A 107 3.37 -26.38 -1.59
N VAL A 108 3.51 -26.23 -0.28
CA VAL A 108 2.52 -25.59 0.59
C VAL A 108 3.24 -24.64 1.55
N ARG A 109 2.78 -23.38 1.61
CA ARG A 109 3.27 -22.36 2.54
C ARG A 109 2.13 -21.79 3.35
N GLY A 110 2.27 -21.81 4.67
CA GLY A 110 1.35 -21.17 5.61
C GLY A 110 2.03 -20.08 6.41
N LYS A 111 1.34 -18.95 6.64
CA LYS A 111 1.75 -17.92 7.60
C LYS A 111 0.68 -17.69 8.66
N TYR A 112 1.10 -17.29 9.86
CA TYR A 112 0.21 -16.74 10.88
C TYR A 112 0.90 -15.62 11.64
N TRP A 113 0.11 -14.73 12.22
CA TRP A 113 0.61 -13.62 13.01
C TRP A 113 -0.37 -13.18 14.09
N TYR A 114 0.18 -12.53 15.11
CA TYR A 114 -0.59 -11.92 16.18
C TYR A 114 0.13 -10.64 16.66
N ASP A 115 -0.48 -9.48 16.43
CA ASP A 115 0.01 -8.20 16.94
C ASP A 115 -0.71 -7.82 18.24
N PHE A 116 -0.01 -7.92 19.37
CA PHE A 116 -0.52 -7.61 20.70
C PHE A 116 -0.89 -6.13 20.86
N GLU A 117 -0.17 -5.22 20.19
CA GLU A 117 -0.44 -3.78 20.27
C GLU A 117 -1.77 -3.44 19.60
N LEU A 118 -1.98 -3.99 18.41
CA LEU A 118 -3.16 -3.67 17.61
C LEU A 118 -4.40 -4.49 18.02
N LYS A 119 -4.20 -5.70 18.56
CA LYS A 119 -5.31 -6.62 18.90
C LYS A 119 -5.85 -6.48 20.31
N ASP A 120 -4.97 -6.27 21.31
CA ASP A 120 -5.34 -6.35 22.73
C ASP A 120 -5.38 -4.97 23.42
N GLU A 121 -4.70 -3.95 22.89
CA GLU A 121 -4.57 -2.64 23.53
C GLU A 121 -5.51 -1.59 22.89
N HIS A 122 -6.08 -0.71 23.72
CA HIS A 122 -6.93 0.38 23.25
C HIS A 122 -6.11 1.50 22.61
N ARG A 123 -6.70 2.20 21.63
CA ARG A 123 -6.11 3.39 21.00
C ARG A 123 -6.72 4.67 21.54
N GLU A 124 -5.99 5.78 21.40
CA GLU A 124 -6.45 7.08 21.88
C GLU A 124 -7.66 7.62 21.11
N PHE A 125 -7.72 7.36 19.80
CA PHE A 125 -8.78 7.89 18.95
C PHE A 125 -9.79 6.82 18.56
N LYS A 126 -9.36 5.80 17.82
CA LYS A 126 -10.23 4.70 17.37
C LYS A 126 -9.53 3.36 17.52
N ASP A 127 -10.16 2.43 18.23
CA ASP A 127 -9.70 1.06 18.34
C ASP A 127 -9.67 0.37 16.97
N ILE A 128 -8.62 -0.42 16.73
CA ILE A 128 -8.43 -1.14 15.48
C ILE A 128 -9.25 -2.44 15.52
N SER A 129 -10.03 -2.68 14.48
CA SER A 129 -10.89 -3.86 14.37
C SER A 129 -10.29 -4.89 13.40
N ASP A 130 -10.72 -6.14 13.53
CA ASP A 130 -10.48 -7.18 12.51
C ASP A 130 -11.78 -7.56 11.78
N SER A 131 -12.90 -6.94 12.16
CA SER A 131 -14.22 -7.26 11.61
C SER A 131 -14.33 -6.82 10.16
N ASN A 132 -14.73 -7.75 9.28
CA ASN A 132 -14.90 -7.51 7.84
C ASN A 132 -13.66 -6.92 7.16
N ARG A 133 -12.46 -7.29 7.64
CA ARG A 133 -11.17 -6.93 7.03
C ARG A 133 -10.69 -8.05 6.11
N LYS A 134 -9.94 -7.69 5.06
CA LYS A 134 -9.09 -8.65 4.34
C LYS A 134 -8.11 -9.29 5.32
N GLU A 135 -7.84 -10.58 5.15
CA GLU A 135 -7.09 -11.37 6.13
C GLU A 135 -5.73 -10.72 6.43
N GLY A 136 -4.92 -10.38 5.43
CA GLY A 136 -3.64 -9.68 5.59
C GLY A 136 -3.69 -8.32 6.28
N ALA A 137 -4.83 -7.62 6.28
CA ALA A 137 -5.00 -6.34 6.98
C ALA A 137 -5.36 -6.50 8.47
N LYS A 138 -5.67 -7.72 8.94
CA LYS A 138 -6.02 -7.98 10.34
C LYS A 138 -4.80 -7.88 11.25
N SER A 139 -5.05 -7.51 12.50
CA SER A 139 -4.06 -7.46 13.59
C SER A 139 -3.60 -8.86 14.01
N ALA A 140 -4.46 -9.86 13.84
CA ALA A 140 -4.14 -11.27 14.04
C ALA A 140 -4.86 -12.13 12.99
N GLY A 141 -4.18 -13.14 12.48
CA GLY A 141 -4.70 -13.95 11.38
C GLY A 141 -3.79 -15.10 10.97
N SER A 142 -4.26 -15.88 10.01
CA SER A 142 -3.51 -16.95 9.38
C SER A 142 -3.91 -17.10 7.92
N GLU A 143 -2.93 -17.29 7.04
CA GLU A 143 -3.15 -17.41 5.60
C GLU A 143 -2.37 -18.58 5.02
N LEU A 144 -3.02 -19.29 4.10
CA LEU A 144 -2.34 -20.16 3.17
C LEU A 144 -1.82 -19.30 2.02
N LEU A 145 -0.51 -19.16 1.92
CA LEU A 145 0.15 -18.38 0.88
C LEU A 145 0.23 -19.19 -0.40
N ASP A 146 1.28 -19.99 -0.57
CA ASP A 146 1.49 -20.83 -1.75
C ASP A 146 0.88 -22.22 -1.51
N ALA A 147 0.23 -22.77 -2.53
CA ALA A 147 -0.32 -24.12 -2.52
C ALA A 147 -0.47 -24.58 -3.97
N PHE A 148 0.55 -25.26 -4.51
CA PHE A 148 0.56 -25.68 -5.90
C PHE A 148 1.20 -27.05 -6.08
N VAL A 149 0.79 -27.71 -7.17
CA VAL A 149 1.43 -28.93 -7.67
C VAL A 149 2.29 -28.53 -8.85
N TYR A 150 3.49 -29.10 -8.94
CA TYR A 150 4.39 -28.91 -10.06
C TYR A 150 4.79 -30.25 -10.69
N HIS A 151 5.10 -30.23 -11.98
CA HIS A 151 5.69 -31.37 -12.68
C HIS A 151 6.75 -30.88 -13.65
N ASN A 152 7.95 -31.43 -13.52
CA ASN A 152 9.06 -31.19 -14.41
C ASN A 152 9.05 -32.24 -15.52
N TYR A 153 9.37 -31.82 -16.73
CA TYR A 153 9.38 -32.68 -17.90
C TYR A 153 10.46 -32.22 -18.87
N SER A 154 10.70 -33.01 -19.92
CA SER A 154 11.60 -32.62 -21.01
C SER A 154 10.94 -32.84 -22.37
N ILE A 155 11.09 -31.88 -23.27
CA ILE A 155 10.66 -31.96 -24.67
C ILE A 155 11.89 -31.72 -25.54
N ALA A 156 12.22 -32.69 -26.39
CA ALA A 156 13.42 -32.61 -27.26
C ALA A 156 14.70 -32.28 -26.47
N ASP A 157 14.90 -32.97 -25.35
CA ASP A 157 16.02 -32.78 -24.40
C ASP A 157 16.08 -31.40 -23.72
N GLN A 158 15.10 -30.53 -23.95
CA GLN A 158 14.98 -29.23 -23.30
C GLN A 158 14.05 -29.30 -22.08
N PRO A 159 14.48 -28.79 -20.90
CA PRO A 159 13.69 -28.87 -19.68
C PRO A 159 12.46 -27.95 -19.75
N GLY A 160 11.38 -28.41 -19.12
CA GLY A 160 10.15 -27.66 -18.93
C GLY A 160 9.54 -27.96 -17.57
N SER A 161 8.65 -27.07 -17.12
CA SER A 161 7.92 -27.21 -15.87
C SER A 161 6.51 -26.67 -16.02
N VAL A 162 5.54 -27.38 -15.46
CA VAL A 162 4.16 -26.92 -15.31
C VAL A 162 3.82 -26.80 -13.83
N ARG A 163 3.07 -25.75 -13.46
CA ARG A 163 2.59 -25.50 -12.10
C ARG A 163 1.11 -25.16 -12.12
N LEU A 164 0.34 -25.77 -11.23
CA LEU A 164 -1.08 -25.49 -11.06
C LEU A 164 -1.40 -25.29 -9.58
N GLY A 165 -2.03 -24.16 -9.27
CA GLY A 165 -2.47 -23.79 -7.93
C GLY A 165 -2.10 -22.37 -7.56
N LYS A 166 -2.14 -22.09 -6.27
CA LYS A 166 -1.88 -20.78 -5.68
C LYS A 166 -0.38 -20.54 -5.59
N GLN A 167 0.14 -19.59 -6.34
CA GLN A 167 1.59 -19.39 -6.48
C GLN A 167 1.94 -17.93 -6.79
N VAL A 168 3.20 -17.55 -6.52
CA VAL A 168 3.78 -16.26 -6.94
C VAL A 168 4.59 -16.46 -8.22
N VAL A 169 4.37 -15.58 -9.20
CA VAL A 169 5.18 -15.52 -10.43
C VAL A 169 5.76 -14.12 -10.58
N SER A 170 7.09 -14.00 -10.45
CA SER A 170 7.78 -12.72 -10.57
C SER A 170 8.47 -12.59 -11.92
N TRP A 171 8.07 -11.58 -12.68
CA TRP A 171 8.70 -11.18 -13.95
C TRP A 171 9.32 -9.79 -13.82
N GLY A 172 10.38 -9.53 -14.58
CA GLY A 172 11.10 -8.26 -14.55
C GLY A 172 12.38 -8.28 -13.73
N GLU A 173 13.06 -7.15 -13.70
CA GLU A 173 14.44 -6.95 -13.20
C GLU A 173 14.54 -5.87 -12.11
N SER A 174 13.41 -5.28 -11.72
CA SER A 174 13.36 -4.23 -10.69
C SER A 174 13.62 -4.76 -9.29
N THR A 175 14.22 -3.93 -8.44
CA THR A 175 14.64 -4.31 -7.08
C THR A 175 13.86 -3.61 -5.97
N PHE A 176 13.67 -2.30 -6.07
CA PHE A 176 13.02 -1.45 -5.07
C PHE A 176 11.77 -0.74 -5.60
N ILE A 177 11.75 -0.35 -6.88
CA ILE A 177 10.70 0.50 -7.46
C ILE A 177 9.57 -0.36 -8.06
N GLY A 178 8.38 -0.28 -7.47
CA GLY A 178 7.21 -1.04 -7.92
C GLY A 178 6.62 -0.55 -9.25
N GLY A 179 5.58 -1.24 -9.76
CA GLY A 179 4.82 -0.78 -10.92
C GLY A 179 5.46 -1.03 -12.29
N GLY A 180 6.56 -1.78 -12.34
CA GLY A 180 7.20 -2.24 -13.57
C GLY A 180 6.55 -3.46 -14.21
N ILE A 181 7.34 -4.35 -14.80
CA ILE A 181 6.89 -5.60 -15.42
C ILE A 181 6.25 -6.54 -14.39
N ASN A 182 6.73 -6.51 -13.14
CA ASN A 182 6.19 -7.31 -12.03
C ASN A 182 4.80 -6.80 -11.60
N SER A 183 3.78 -7.13 -12.39
CA SER A 183 2.38 -6.74 -12.19
C SER A 183 1.46 -7.97 -12.19
N ILE A 184 1.95 -9.15 -11.78
CA ILE A 184 1.18 -10.40 -11.79
C ILE A 184 0.56 -10.67 -10.42
N ASN A 185 1.30 -10.39 -9.35
CA ASN A 185 0.90 -10.73 -7.99
C ASN A 185 0.36 -9.49 -7.27
N PRO A 186 -0.75 -9.60 -6.54
CA PRO A 186 -1.14 -8.61 -5.56
C PRO A 186 -0.10 -8.53 -4.44
N ILE A 187 -0.11 -7.41 -3.71
CA ILE A 187 0.82 -7.20 -2.59
C ILE A 187 0.05 -7.01 -1.29
N ASP A 188 0.65 -7.43 -0.19
CA ASP A 188 0.20 -7.16 1.18
C ASP A 188 1.07 -6.03 1.74
N VAL A 189 0.56 -4.79 1.65
CA VAL A 189 1.29 -3.59 2.09
C VAL A 189 1.47 -3.60 3.61
N ALA A 190 0.48 -4.13 4.34
CA ALA A 190 0.54 -4.24 5.79
C ALA A 190 1.63 -5.22 6.23
N ALA A 191 1.82 -6.34 5.50
CA ALA A 191 2.88 -7.30 5.78
C ALA A 191 4.28 -6.69 5.68
N PHE A 192 4.57 -5.90 4.64
CA PHE A 192 5.89 -5.25 4.46
C PHE A 192 6.26 -4.23 5.55
N ARG A 193 5.27 -3.74 6.31
CA ARG A 193 5.45 -2.74 7.37
C ARG A 193 5.58 -3.36 8.77
N ARG A 194 5.43 -4.69 8.87
CA ARG A 194 5.61 -5.42 10.15
C ARG A 194 7.11 -5.53 10.49
N PRO A 195 7.46 -5.48 11.79
CA PRO A 195 8.82 -5.80 12.24
C PRO A 195 9.30 -7.15 11.69
N GLY A 196 10.52 -7.19 11.15
CA GLY A 196 11.10 -8.42 10.58
C GLY A 196 10.31 -8.99 9.41
N ALA A 197 9.69 -8.14 8.57
CA ALA A 197 9.00 -8.58 7.37
C ALA A 197 9.95 -9.21 6.34
N GLU A 198 9.57 -10.37 5.83
CA GLU A 198 10.23 -11.04 4.72
C GLU A 198 9.52 -10.75 3.39
N VAL A 199 10.25 -10.77 2.27
CA VAL A 199 9.65 -10.52 0.94
C VAL A 199 8.52 -11.51 0.62
N LYS A 200 8.69 -12.77 1.03
CA LYS A 200 7.69 -13.82 0.82
C LYS A 200 6.38 -13.61 1.59
N GLU A 201 6.34 -12.73 2.59
CA GLU A 201 5.11 -12.40 3.31
C GLU A 201 4.26 -11.36 2.59
N GLY A 202 4.89 -10.50 1.78
CA GLY A 202 4.28 -9.34 1.15
C GLY A 202 3.79 -9.56 -0.27
N LEU A 203 4.12 -10.70 -0.90
CA LEU A 203 3.55 -11.09 -2.20
C LEU A 203 2.38 -12.05 -1.96
N ILE A 204 1.20 -11.70 -2.45
CA ILE A 204 -0.01 -12.51 -2.31
C ILE A 204 -0.03 -13.52 -3.46
N PRO A 205 0.03 -14.83 -3.21
CA PRO A 205 0.03 -15.83 -4.27
C PRO A 205 -1.39 -15.98 -4.82
N VAL A 206 -1.55 -16.19 -6.13
CA VAL A 206 -2.88 -16.30 -6.77
C VAL A 206 -3.03 -17.61 -7.53
N ASN A 207 -4.25 -18.12 -7.63
CA ASN A 207 -4.52 -19.38 -8.32
C ASN A 207 -4.30 -19.22 -9.84
N MET A 208 -3.33 -19.96 -10.37
CA MET A 208 -3.01 -19.91 -11.79
C MET A 208 -2.47 -21.23 -12.31
N PHE A 209 -2.59 -21.38 -13.63
CA PHE A 209 -1.81 -22.32 -14.41
C PHE A 209 -0.58 -21.59 -14.98
N TYR A 210 0.60 -22.16 -14.78
CA TYR A 210 1.87 -21.61 -15.22
C TYR A 210 2.69 -22.68 -15.95
N VAL A 211 3.33 -22.29 -17.05
CA VAL A 211 4.23 -23.14 -17.83
C VAL A 211 5.51 -22.39 -18.13
N SER A 212 6.64 -23.07 -17.99
CA SER A 212 7.94 -22.61 -18.47
C SER A 212 8.60 -23.69 -19.31
N GLN A 213 9.16 -23.31 -20.46
CA GLN A 213 9.80 -24.24 -21.39
C GLN A 213 11.07 -23.61 -21.97
N SER A 214 12.19 -24.30 -21.86
CA SER A 214 13.36 -24.01 -22.68
C SER A 214 13.09 -24.45 -24.13
N LEU A 215 13.21 -23.53 -25.09
CA LEU A 215 13.01 -23.82 -26.52
C LEU A 215 14.33 -24.21 -27.19
N THR A 216 15.44 -23.62 -26.74
CA THR A 216 16.82 -23.92 -27.11
C THR A 216 17.71 -23.71 -25.88
N ASP A 217 19.02 -23.93 -26.01
CA ASP A 217 20.00 -23.68 -24.95
C ASP A 217 20.10 -22.21 -24.51
N ASN A 218 19.57 -21.28 -25.32
CA ASN A 218 19.63 -19.83 -25.09
C ASN A 218 18.29 -19.11 -25.22
N LEU A 219 17.18 -19.81 -25.42
CA LEU A 219 15.84 -19.23 -25.55
C LEU A 219 14.86 -20.01 -24.69
N SER A 220 14.10 -19.32 -23.83
CA SER A 220 13.00 -19.90 -23.06
C SER A 220 11.73 -19.08 -23.20
N ALA A 221 10.59 -19.75 -23.03
CA ALA A 221 9.27 -19.13 -23.00
C ALA A 221 8.54 -19.49 -21.70
N GLU A 222 7.81 -18.53 -21.16
CA GLU A 222 6.94 -18.70 -20.00
C GLU A 222 5.54 -18.20 -20.35
N ALA A 223 4.52 -18.83 -19.77
CA ALA A 223 3.14 -18.40 -19.91
C ALA A 223 2.36 -18.67 -18.64
N PHE A 224 1.37 -17.83 -18.35
CA PHE A 224 0.41 -18.06 -17.28
C PHE A 224 -1.02 -17.71 -17.67
N TYR A 225 -1.97 -18.36 -17.00
CA TYR A 225 -3.38 -18.01 -17.00
C TYR A 225 -3.89 -18.01 -15.56
N GLN A 226 -4.32 -16.85 -15.05
CA GLN A 226 -4.90 -16.74 -13.71
C GLN A 226 -6.36 -17.19 -13.76
N ILE A 227 -6.73 -18.00 -12.77
CA ILE A 227 -8.06 -18.62 -12.64
C ILE A 227 -8.89 -17.87 -11.59
N GLU A 228 -8.23 -17.09 -10.74
CA GLU A 228 -8.82 -16.29 -9.66
C GLU A 228 -8.18 -14.91 -9.66
N TRP A 229 -8.98 -13.88 -9.45
CA TRP A 229 -8.49 -12.52 -9.22
C TRP A 229 -8.45 -12.22 -7.71
N ASP A 230 -7.42 -11.48 -7.29
CA ASP A 230 -7.33 -10.98 -5.93
C ASP A 230 -6.77 -9.54 -5.92
N GLN A 231 -7.14 -8.78 -4.89
CA GLN A 231 -6.79 -7.37 -4.72
C GLN A 231 -5.53 -7.19 -3.87
N THR A 232 -4.89 -6.03 -4.03
CA THR A 232 -3.85 -5.58 -3.11
C THR A 232 -4.45 -5.33 -1.74
N VAL A 233 -3.85 -5.91 -0.70
CA VAL A 233 -4.24 -5.65 0.68
C VAL A 233 -3.57 -4.36 1.15
N VAL A 234 -4.40 -3.36 1.44
CA VAL A 234 -3.98 -2.07 2.01
C VAL A 234 -3.95 -2.14 3.53
N ASP A 235 -3.25 -1.18 4.16
CA ASP A 235 -3.27 -1.05 5.61
C ASP A 235 -4.67 -0.83 6.14
N ASN A 236 -4.90 -1.39 7.31
CA ASN A 236 -6.15 -1.25 8.02
C ASN A 236 -6.33 0.19 8.55
N CYS A 237 -7.55 0.73 8.50
CA CYS A 237 -7.82 2.08 8.99
C CYS A 237 -7.40 2.26 10.46
N GLY A 238 -6.81 3.41 10.75
CA GLY A 238 -6.30 3.75 12.09
C GLY A 238 -4.98 3.10 12.49
N THR A 239 -4.35 2.27 11.64
CA THR A 239 -2.98 1.77 11.88
C THR A 239 -1.93 2.85 11.61
N PHE A 240 -0.70 2.67 12.11
CA PHE A 240 0.34 3.72 12.09
C PHE A 240 0.68 4.23 10.69
N PHE A 241 0.61 3.37 9.68
CA PHE A 241 0.89 3.74 8.29
C PHE A 241 -0.37 3.76 7.42
N SER A 242 -1.59 3.75 7.99
CA SER A 242 -2.79 3.95 7.19
C SER A 242 -2.70 5.31 6.50
N GLN A 243 -2.83 5.31 5.17
CA GLN A 243 -2.84 6.55 4.39
C GLN A 243 -4.29 6.97 4.16
N PRO A 244 -5.13 6.30 3.35
CA PRO A 244 -6.56 6.55 3.37
C PRO A 244 -7.31 5.58 4.31
N ASP A 245 -8.05 6.11 5.28
CA ASP A 245 -8.84 5.32 6.23
C ASP A 245 -10.17 4.80 5.66
N VAL A 246 -10.47 5.13 4.39
CA VAL A 246 -11.75 4.85 3.75
C VAL A 246 -11.72 3.67 2.78
N ILE A 247 -10.52 3.18 2.43
CA ILE A 247 -10.31 2.20 1.35
C ILE A 247 -10.35 0.77 1.88
N ALA A 248 -9.70 0.48 3.01
CA ALA A 248 -9.65 -0.87 3.56
C ALA A 248 -11.06 -1.42 3.86
N ASP A 249 -11.32 -2.68 3.53
CA ASP A 249 -12.61 -3.33 3.78
C ASP A 249 -13.07 -3.17 5.23
N GLY A 250 -14.37 -3.05 5.45
CA GLY A 250 -14.94 -2.88 6.79
C GLY A 250 -14.72 -1.51 7.44
N CYS A 251 -13.94 -0.60 6.84
CA CYS A 251 -13.85 0.81 7.26
C CYS A 251 -15.01 1.62 6.66
N THR A 252 -16.22 1.43 7.20
CA THR A 252 -17.49 1.93 6.65
C THR A 252 -17.99 3.24 7.26
N ASP A 253 -17.34 3.72 8.33
CA ASP A 253 -17.70 4.97 9.03
C ASP A 253 -16.65 6.08 8.91
N ASN A 254 -15.59 5.83 8.13
CA ASN A 254 -14.40 6.68 8.09
C ASN A 254 -14.52 7.83 7.06
N LEU A 255 -15.40 7.70 6.05
CA LEU A 255 -15.65 8.81 5.11
C LEU A 255 -16.65 9.80 5.73
N ARG A 256 -16.14 10.64 6.62
CA ARG A 256 -16.88 11.77 7.18
C ARG A 256 -16.33 13.06 6.59
N LEU A 257 -17.20 13.98 6.18
CA LEU A 257 -16.84 15.20 5.44
C LEU A 257 -17.55 16.44 6.02
N LEU A 258 -17.16 17.62 5.54
CA LEU A 258 -17.83 18.89 5.81
C LEU A 258 -17.89 19.23 7.31
N ASN A 259 -19.04 19.65 7.82
CA ASN A 259 -19.14 20.26 9.14
C ASN A 259 -19.19 19.23 10.27
N SER A 260 -18.50 19.53 11.36
CA SER A 260 -18.63 18.85 12.65
C SER A 260 -20.01 19.12 13.28
N SER A 261 -20.59 18.12 13.96
CA SER A 261 -21.81 18.30 14.75
C SER A 261 -21.69 19.41 15.81
N ARG A 262 -20.47 19.71 16.27
CA ARG A 262 -20.18 20.77 17.27
C ARG A 262 -20.40 22.19 16.75
N SER A 263 -20.38 22.40 15.43
CA SER A 263 -20.56 23.72 14.84
C SER A 263 -22.02 24.05 14.49
N LEU A 264 -22.92 23.07 14.62
CA LEU A 264 -24.32 23.20 14.24
C LEU A 264 -25.25 23.29 15.46
N PRO A 265 -26.29 24.15 15.43
CA PRO A 265 -27.27 24.21 16.51
C PRO A 265 -28.13 22.94 16.56
N PRO A 266 -28.67 22.55 17.74
CA PRO A 266 -29.46 21.32 17.90
C PRO A 266 -30.64 21.19 16.93
N GLN A 267 -31.27 22.31 16.57
CA GLN A 267 -32.38 22.33 15.61
C GLN A 267 -31.93 21.93 14.20
N ALA A 268 -30.73 22.36 13.78
CA ALA A 268 -30.16 21.97 12.49
C ALA A 268 -29.79 20.48 12.48
N LEU A 269 -29.26 19.95 13.59
CA LEU A 269 -28.97 18.53 13.72
C LEU A 269 -30.23 17.67 13.63
N GLY A 270 -31.30 18.06 14.34
CA GLY A 270 -32.59 17.36 14.25
C GLY A 270 -33.19 17.41 12.84
N PHE A 271 -33.06 18.54 12.15
CA PHE A 271 -33.48 18.66 10.75
C PHE A 271 -32.65 17.76 9.82
N LEU A 272 -31.33 17.78 9.92
CA LEU A 272 -30.43 16.93 9.12
C LEU A 272 -30.73 15.44 9.31
N ALA A 273 -30.96 15.01 10.56
CA ALA A 273 -31.37 13.64 10.86
C ALA A 273 -32.71 13.28 10.18
N SER A 274 -33.68 14.21 10.11
CA SER A 274 -34.94 14.01 9.38
C SER A 274 -34.75 13.88 7.86
N GLN A 275 -33.60 14.32 7.34
CA GLN A 275 -33.21 14.21 5.93
C GLN A 275 -32.25 13.02 5.69
N GLY A 276 -32.12 12.11 6.65
CA GLY A 276 -31.28 10.91 6.53
C GLY A 276 -29.77 11.17 6.69
N VAL A 277 -29.38 12.34 7.20
CA VAL A 277 -27.96 12.69 7.38
C VAL A 277 -27.46 12.20 8.75
N ASP A 278 -26.48 11.29 8.73
CA ASP A 278 -25.67 10.94 9.90
C ASP A 278 -24.51 11.94 10.04
N ILE A 279 -24.43 12.57 11.22
CA ILE A 279 -23.39 13.56 11.53
C ILE A 279 -22.87 13.35 12.95
N ASN A 280 -21.54 13.35 13.09
CA ASN A 280 -20.86 13.29 14.39
C ASN A 280 -19.81 14.42 14.50
N THR A 281 -18.91 14.32 15.48
CA THR A 281 -17.85 15.32 15.70
C THR A 281 -16.84 15.41 14.55
N GLU A 282 -16.68 14.35 13.77
CA GLU A 282 -15.75 14.25 12.64
C GLU A 282 -16.39 14.72 11.33
N GLY A 283 -17.72 14.69 11.23
CA GLY A 283 -18.46 15.27 10.11
C GLY A 283 -19.68 14.49 9.69
N VAL A 284 -20.19 14.82 8.50
CA VAL A 284 -21.28 14.12 7.82
C VAL A 284 -20.75 12.85 7.20
N LYS A 285 -21.35 11.70 7.55
CA LYS A 285 -21.01 10.41 6.97
C LYS A 285 -21.47 10.34 5.51
N VAL A 286 -20.62 9.84 4.64
CA VAL A 286 -20.97 9.37 3.29
C VAL A 286 -20.91 7.85 3.31
N ASP A 287 -22.01 7.18 2.96
CA ASP A 287 -22.09 5.74 3.10
C ASP A 287 -21.19 5.00 2.09
N ARG A 288 -20.51 3.95 2.56
CA ARG A 288 -19.79 3.01 1.69
C ARG A 288 -20.77 2.01 1.06
N GLY A 289 -20.85 1.99 -0.25
CA GLY A 289 -21.52 0.94 -1.03
C GLY A 289 -20.64 -0.31 -1.17
N PRO A 290 -21.17 -1.39 -1.77
CA PRO A 290 -20.39 -2.58 -2.05
C PRO A 290 -19.29 -2.28 -3.07
N ASP A 291 -18.12 -2.87 -2.86
CA ASP A 291 -16.99 -2.77 -3.79
C ASP A 291 -17.29 -3.53 -5.09
N ARG A 292 -16.68 -3.09 -6.18
CA ARG A 292 -16.80 -3.66 -7.53
C ARG A 292 -15.52 -4.39 -7.87
N ASP A 293 -15.46 -5.64 -7.46
CA ASP A 293 -14.36 -6.56 -7.75
C ASP A 293 -14.25 -6.81 -9.26
N ALA A 294 -13.01 -7.07 -9.71
CA ALA A 294 -12.77 -7.51 -11.08
C ALA A 294 -13.14 -8.99 -11.22
N ARG A 295 -13.49 -9.40 -12.43
CA ARG A 295 -13.74 -10.82 -12.76
C ARG A 295 -12.49 -11.68 -12.58
N ASP A 296 -12.68 -12.97 -12.33
CA ASP A 296 -11.58 -13.92 -12.23
C ASP A 296 -10.88 -14.21 -13.56
N SER A 297 -11.62 -14.16 -14.67
CA SER A 297 -11.17 -14.61 -15.99
C SER A 297 -10.53 -13.52 -16.85
N GLY A 298 -9.68 -13.91 -17.81
CA GLY A 298 -9.14 -12.99 -18.81
C GLY A 298 -7.78 -12.40 -18.43
N GLN A 299 -7.16 -12.93 -17.37
CA GLN A 299 -5.84 -12.56 -16.92
C GLN A 299 -4.81 -13.60 -17.37
N PHE A 300 -3.89 -13.19 -18.23
CA PHE A 300 -2.89 -14.08 -18.82
C PHE A 300 -1.65 -13.30 -19.23
N GLY A 301 -0.55 -14.00 -19.38
CA GLY A 301 0.68 -13.40 -19.89
C GLY A 301 1.58 -14.41 -20.56
N VAL A 302 2.47 -13.89 -21.40
CA VAL A 302 3.57 -14.63 -22.03
C VAL A 302 4.86 -13.84 -21.87
N ALA A 303 5.95 -14.55 -21.67
CA ALA A 303 7.30 -14.01 -21.63
C ALA A 303 8.23 -14.85 -22.50
N MET A 304 9.21 -14.20 -23.11
CA MET A 304 10.33 -14.84 -23.78
C MET A 304 11.62 -14.28 -23.20
N ARG A 305 12.57 -15.15 -22.89
CA ARG A 305 13.91 -14.79 -22.44
C ARG A 305 14.93 -15.34 -23.41
N TYR A 306 15.84 -14.49 -23.86
CA TYR A 306 16.86 -14.84 -24.83
C TYR A 306 18.24 -14.43 -24.30
N MET A 307 19.12 -15.41 -24.11
CA MET A 307 20.51 -15.19 -23.74
C MET A 307 21.32 -14.91 -25.00
N PHE A 308 21.78 -13.66 -25.15
CA PHE A 308 22.63 -13.26 -26.27
C PHE A 308 24.11 -13.36 -25.88
N GLU A 309 24.69 -14.54 -26.11
CA GLU A 309 26.07 -14.90 -25.76
C GLU A 309 27.14 -13.86 -26.15
N PRO A 310 27.09 -13.20 -27.33
CA PRO A 310 28.13 -12.22 -27.70
C PRO A 310 28.23 -11.00 -26.77
N LEU A 311 27.18 -10.70 -26.00
CA LEU A 311 27.18 -9.63 -25.00
C LEU A 311 27.13 -10.13 -23.56
N ASP A 312 26.99 -11.44 -23.34
CA ASP A 312 26.69 -12.02 -22.02
C ASP A 312 25.48 -11.31 -21.37
N THR A 313 24.41 -11.18 -22.15
CA THR A 313 23.22 -10.42 -21.77
C THR A 313 21.95 -11.24 -22.00
N GLU A 314 21.13 -11.38 -20.96
CA GLU A 314 19.76 -11.87 -21.10
C GLU A 314 18.84 -10.72 -21.51
N PHE A 315 18.04 -10.93 -22.55
CA PHE A 315 16.95 -10.03 -22.93
C PHE A 315 15.61 -10.69 -22.66
N GLY A 316 14.71 -9.97 -21.99
CA GLY A 316 13.33 -10.39 -21.74
C GLY A 316 12.33 -9.60 -22.58
N ALA A 317 11.31 -10.27 -23.10
CA ALA A 317 10.15 -9.64 -23.73
C ALA A 317 8.86 -10.19 -23.11
N TYR A 318 7.93 -9.30 -22.75
CA TYR A 318 6.77 -9.64 -21.93
C TYR A 318 5.51 -9.03 -22.52
N PHE A 319 4.42 -9.80 -22.45
CA PHE A 319 3.07 -9.30 -22.68
C PHE A 319 2.12 -9.89 -21.63
N MET A 320 1.25 -9.06 -21.07
CA MET A 320 0.17 -9.56 -20.20
C MET A 320 -1.09 -8.71 -20.32
N ASN A 321 -2.24 -9.36 -20.14
CA ASN A 321 -3.51 -8.72 -19.81
C ASN A 321 -3.85 -9.08 -18.36
N TYR A 322 -4.10 -8.09 -17.51
CA TYR A 322 -4.45 -8.29 -16.10
C TYR A 322 -5.52 -7.31 -15.66
N HIS A 323 -6.08 -7.49 -14.47
CA HIS A 323 -7.05 -6.55 -13.89
C HIS A 323 -6.40 -5.76 -12.76
N SER A 324 -6.85 -4.52 -12.54
CA SER A 324 -6.27 -3.70 -11.47
C SER A 324 -6.32 -4.44 -10.15
N ARG A 325 -5.20 -4.48 -9.44
CA ARG A 325 -5.13 -4.94 -8.05
C ARG A 325 -5.19 -3.77 -7.08
N ALA A 326 -4.97 -2.56 -7.60
CA ALA A 326 -5.02 -1.32 -6.84
C ALA A 326 -6.47 -0.82 -6.73
N PRO A 327 -6.92 -0.43 -5.52
CA PRO A 327 -8.27 0.06 -5.28
C PRO A 327 -8.49 1.46 -5.86
N ILE A 328 -9.50 1.64 -6.71
CA ILE A 328 -9.90 2.96 -7.21
C ILE A 328 -11.10 3.48 -6.42
N PHE A 329 -10.96 4.69 -5.88
CA PHE A 329 -12.05 5.39 -5.19
C PHE A 329 -13.01 6.02 -6.20
N SER A 330 -14.29 5.66 -6.11
CA SER A 330 -15.38 6.19 -6.93
C SER A 330 -16.58 6.57 -6.06
N ALA A 331 -17.50 7.36 -6.60
CA ALA A 331 -18.66 7.82 -5.84
C ALA A 331 -19.96 7.80 -6.65
N THR A 332 -21.09 7.67 -5.96
CA THR A 332 -22.44 7.79 -6.53
C THR A 332 -23.11 9.01 -5.91
N GLY A 333 -23.56 9.94 -6.75
CA GLY A 333 -24.26 11.14 -6.27
C GLY A 333 -25.62 10.81 -5.67
N ALA A 334 -26.08 11.64 -4.74
CA ALA A 334 -27.40 11.50 -4.12
C ALA A 334 -28.54 11.38 -5.14
N ALA A 335 -29.64 10.74 -4.76
CA ALA A 335 -30.78 10.54 -5.66
C ALA A 335 -31.37 11.88 -6.17
N PRO A 336 -31.94 11.93 -7.39
CA PRO A 336 -32.57 13.15 -7.93
C PRO A 336 -33.64 13.76 -7.02
N SER A 337 -34.34 12.94 -6.24
CA SER A 337 -35.33 13.37 -5.25
C SER A 337 -34.74 14.25 -4.16
N VAL A 338 -33.50 13.98 -3.73
CA VAL A 338 -32.78 14.77 -2.73
C VAL A 338 -32.58 16.19 -3.27
N TYR A 339 -32.02 16.32 -4.47
CA TYR A 339 -31.80 17.63 -5.11
C TYR A 339 -33.10 18.40 -5.38
N ALA A 340 -34.17 17.69 -5.75
CA ALA A 340 -35.48 18.32 -5.90
C ALA A 340 -36.00 18.87 -4.56
N GLY A 341 -35.79 18.14 -3.46
CA GLY A 341 -36.09 18.59 -2.10
C GLY A 341 -35.32 19.86 -1.71
N LEU A 342 -34.03 19.95 -2.07
CA LEU A 342 -33.19 21.13 -1.76
C LEU A 342 -33.75 22.43 -2.32
N ARG A 343 -34.37 22.39 -3.50
CA ARG A 343 -34.98 23.59 -4.14
C ARG A 343 -36.17 24.14 -3.35
N ASN A 344 -36.82 23.28 -2.57
CA ASN A 344 -37.97 23.65 -1.74
C ASN A 344 -37.57 24.05 -0.32
N LEU A 345 -36.27 24.02 0.02
CA LEU A 345 -35.81 24.43 1.34
C LEU A 345 -36.01 25.94 1.53
N PRO A 346 -36.51 26.37 2.70
CA PRO A 346 -36.51 27.78 3.08
C PRO A 346 -35.10 28.38 2.96
N PRO A 347 -34.96 29.67 2.59
CA PRO A 347 -33.64 30.30 2.45
C PRO A 347 -32.72 30.12 3.66
N ALA A 348 -33.28 30.11 4.87
CA ALA A 348 -32.53 29.90 6.11
C ALA A 348 -31.86 28.51 6.22
N LEU A 349 -32.38 27.50 5.52
CA LEU A 349 -31.86 26.12 5.54
C LEU A 349 -31.02 25.77 4.31
N GLN A 350 -30.96 26.64 3.29
CA GLN A 350 -30.21 26.35 2.07
C GLN A 350 -28.71 26.17 2.32
N ALA A 351 -28.15 26.77 3.38
CA ALA A 351 -26.77 26.56 3.79
C ALA A 351 -26.46 25.11 4.21
N LEU A 352 -27.49 24.31 4.54
CA LEU A 352 -27.35 22.90 4.90
C LEU A 352 -27.39 21.96 3.69
N ALA A 353 -27.69 22.47 2.49
CA ALA A 353 -27.85 21.65 1.29
C ALA A 353 -26.63 20.76 0.97
N PRO A 354 -25.36 21.22 1.10
CA PRO A 354 -24.20 20.36 0.86
C PRO A 354 -24.12 19.17 1.84
N LEU A 355 -24.54 19.36 3.09
CA LEU A 355 -24.55 18.30 4.11
C LEU A 355 -25.60 17.24 3.78
N ILE A 356 -26.77 17.66 3.31
CA ILE A 356 -27.85 16.76 2.88
C ILE A 356 -27.40 15.92 1.68
N VAL A 357 -26.75 16.55 0.69
CA VAL A 357 -26.23 15.83 -0.48
C VAL A 357 -25.14 14.83 -0.07
N ALA A 358 -24.18 15.24 0.75
CA ALA A 358 -23.12 14.34 1.22
C ALA A 358 -23.71 13.14 1.97
N GLY A 359 -24.61 13.37 2.93
CA GLY A 359 -25.23 12.32 3.75
C GLY A 359 -26.17 11.38 2.99
N ASN A 360 -26.57 11.72 1.76
CA ASN A 360 -27.38 10.88 0.88
C ASN A 360 -26.62 10.40 -0.36
N SER A 361 -25.30 10.64 -0.42
CA SER A 361 -24.42 10.12 -1.47
C SER A 361 -23.72 8.87 -0.95
N GLN A 362 -23.10 8.12 -1.87
CA GLN A 362 -22.36 6.91 -1.53
C GLN A 362 -20.99 6.91 -2.20
N TYR A 363 -20.05 6.14 -1.66
CA TYR A 363 -18.78 5.85 -2.32
C TYR A 363 -18.53 4.35 -2.40
N PHE A 364 -17.72 3.91 -3.35
CA PHE A 364 -17.37 2.51 -3.53
C PHE A 364 -15.94 2.39 -4.08
N VAL A 365 -15.32 1.24 -3.86
CA VAL A 365 -14.04 0.91 -4.47
C VAL A 365 -14.29 0.07 -5.72
N GLU A 366 -13.60 0.35 -6.82
CA GLU A 366 -13.67 -0.46 -8.04
C GLU A 366 -12.29 -0.87 -8.56
N TYR A 367 -12.24 -1.98 -9.30
CA TYR A 367 -11.02 -2.56 -9.84
C TYR A 367 -11.09 -2.67 -11.37
N PRO A 368 -10.58 -1.68 -12.13
CA PRO A 368 -10.72 -1.67 -13.58
C PRO A 368 -10.05 -2.86 -14.27
N GLU A 369 -10.80 -3.52 -15.15
CA GLU A 369 -10.36 -4.72 -15.87
C GLU A 369 -9.48 -4.42 -17.11
N ASP A 370 -8.96 -5.48 -17.74
CA ASP A 370 -8.30 -5.49 -19.05
C ASP A 370 -7.18 -4.45 -19.24
N ILE A 371 -6.25 -4.38 -18.29
CA ILE A 371 -5.02 -3.60 -18.40
C ILE A 371 -4.00 -4.41 -19.20
N ARG A 372 -3.53 -3.85 -20.31
CA ARG A 372 -2.48 -4.45 -21.14
C ARG A 372 -1.13 -3.89 -20.72
N LEU A 373 -0.12 -4.76 -20.68
CA LEU A 373 1.27 -4.39 -20.40
C LEU A 373 2.18 -5.07 -21.41
N TYR A 374 3.05 -4.26 -22.01
CA TYR A 374 4.17 -4.69 -22.85
C TYR A 374 5.47 -4.37 -22.11
N GLY A 375 6.36 -5.34 -21.99
CA GLY A 375 7.60 -5.21 -21.24
C GLY A 375 8.80 -5.62 -22.06
N LEU A 376 9.92 -4.93 -21.86
CA LEU A 376 11.25 -5.36 -22.31
C LEU A 376 12.20 -5.26 -21.12
N SER A 377 13.10 -6.22 -20.96
CA SER A 377 14.14 -6.17 -19.94
C SER A 377 15.50 -6.59 -20.51
N PHE A 378 16.55 -6.23 -19.80
CA PHE A 378 17.87 -6.79 -19.99
C PHE A 378 18.56 -7.00 -18.63
N SER A 379 19.46 -7.98 -18.58
CA SER A 379 20.33 -8.23 -17.43
C SER A 379 21.71 -8.67 -17.92
N THR A 380 22.78 -8.04 -17.42
CA THR A 380 24.16 -8.28 -17.85
C THR A 380 25.15 -8.01 -16.72
N THR A 381 26.38 -8.51 -16.88
CA THR A 381 27.50 -8.18 -15.99
C THR A 381 28.53 -7.34 -16.74
N LEU A 382 28.77 -6.13 -16.24
CA LEU A 382 29.79 -5.24 -16.82
C LEU A 382 31.20 -5.79 -16.58
N PRO A 383 32.20 -5.42 -17.40
CA PRO A 383 33.60 -5.83 -17.21
C PRO A 383 34.20 -5.42 -15.85
N THR A 384 33.59 -4.46 -15.17
CA THR A 384 33.95 -4.04 -13.81
C THR A 384 33.46 -4.99 -12.72
N GLY A 385 32.70 -6.04 -13.06
CA GLY A 385 32.01 -6.92 -12.10
C GLY A 385 30.69 -6.35 -11.56
N THR A 386 30.21 -5.23 -12.10
CA THR A 386 28.91 -4.65 -11.74
C THR A 386 27.79 -5.41 -12.45
N ALA A 387 26.84 -5.96 -11.71
CA ALA A 387 25.60 -6.47 -12.29
C ALA A 387 24.71 -5.27 -12.67
N TRP A 388 24.25 -5.23 -13.92
CA TRP A 388 23.42 -4.17 -14.45
C TRP A 388 22.18 -4.78 -15.10
N SER A 389 21.01 -4.38 -14.59
CA SER A 389 19.74 -4.78 -15.15
C SER A 389 18.85 -3.57 -15.39
N GLY A 390 17.87 -3.72 -16.28
CA GLY A 390 16.89 -2.69 -16.52
C GLY A 390 15.67 -3.20 -17.26
N GLU A 391 14.58 -2.48 -17.10
CA GLU A 391 13.31 -2.80 -17.74
C GLU A 391 12.54 -1.56 -18.17
N LEU A 392 11.76 -1.73 -19.23
CA LEU A 392 10.82 -0.78 -19.78
C LEU A 392 9.45 -1.46 -19.82
N SER A 393 8.45 -0.86 -19.19
CA SER A 393 7.06 -1.29 -19.26
C SER A 393 6.19 -0.20 -19.89
N TYR A 394 5.28 -0.61 -20.76
CA TYR A 394 4.30 0.26 -21.41
C TYR A 394 2.90 -0.30 -21.21
N ARG A 395 2.01 0.53 -20.64
CA ARG A 395 0.59 0.25 -20.45
C ARG A 395 -0.21 1.26 -21.25
N PRO A 396 -0.82 0.90 -22.38
CA PRO A 396 -1.59 1.85 -23.19
C PRO A 396 -2.92 2.29 -22.55
N ASN A 397 -3.39 1.59 -21.52
CA ASN A 397 -4.73 1.80 -20.96
C ASN A 397 -4.84 1.63 -19.44
N ALA A 398 -3.80 2.05 -18.70
CA ALA A 398 -3.75 1.98 -17.25
C ALA A 398 -4.78 2.94 -16.60
N PRO A 399 -5.52 2.51 -15.57
CA PRO A 399 -6.41 3.39 -14.83
C PRO A 399 -5.59 4.35 -13.94
N VAL A 400 -5.84 5.65 -14.07
CA VAL A 400 -5.22 6.70 -13.24
C VAL A 400 -6.31 7.35 -12.39
N GLN A 401 -6.13 7.30 -11.06
CA GLN A 401 -7.08 7.83 -10.08
C GLN A 401 -7.23 9.35 -10.23
N LEU A 402 -8.47 9.79 -10.48
CA LEU A 402 -8.89 11.18 -10.38
C LEU A 402 -8.77 11.66 -8.93
N ASN A 403 -8.49 12.94 -8.77
CA ASN A 403 -8.42 13.54 -7.44
C ASN A 403 -9.74 13.31 -6.67
N THR A 404 -9.64 12.66 -5.52
CA THR A 404 -10.81 12.24 -4.74
C THR A 404 -11.58 13.43 -4.17
N THR A 405 -10.90 14.54 -3.85
CA THR A 405 -11.55 15.81 -3.48
C THR A 405 -12.45 16.34 -4.60
N ASP A 406 -12.00 16.29 -5.85
CA ASP A 406 -12.80 16.68 -7.02
C ASP A 406 -13.98 15.73 -7.26
N ILE A 407 -13.80 14.42 -7.05
CA ILE A 407 -14.90 13.43 -7.13
C ILE A 407 -15.98 13.79 -6.10
N LEU A 408 -15.59 14.02 -4.85
CA LEU A 408 -16.52 14.33 -3.77
C LEU A 408 -17.24 15.67 -3.97
N TYR A 409 -16.51 16.73 -4.33
CA TYR A 409 -17.13 18.02 -4.62
C TYR A 409 -17.96 18.03 -5.91
N SER A 410 -17.77 17.08 -6.83
CA SER A 410 -18.63 16.94 -8.02
C SER A 410 -20.09 16.75 -7.63
N GLY A 411 -20.36 16.06 -6.51
CA GLY A 411 -21.70 15.82 -5.99
C GLY A 411 -22.46 17.09 -5.61
N VAL A 412 -21.77 18.16 -5.21
CA VAL A 412 -22.43 19.43 -4.85
C VAL A 412 -22.58 20.39 -6.02
N THR A 413 -21.97 20.11 -7.17
CA THR A 413 -22.06 20.98 -8.36
C THR A 413 -23.48 21.21 -8.91
N PRO A 414 -24.46 20.27 -8.76
CA PRO A 414 -25.85 20.54 -9.14
C PRO A 414 -26.60 21.51 -8.21
N ILE A 415 -26.02 21.90 -7.06
CA ILE A 415 -26.62 22.87 -6.13
C ILE A 415 -26.42 24.28 -6.71
N PRO A 416 -27.48 25.11 -6.81
CA PRO A 416 -27.37 26.49 -7.26
C PRO A 416 -26.32 27.28 -6.44
N GLY A 417 -25.40 27.94 -7.13
CA GLY A 417 -24.29 28.69 -6.51
C GLY A 417 -23.01 27.88 -6.22
N LEU A 418 -23.00 26.56 -6.46
CA LEU A 418 -21.84 25.68 -6.29
C LEU A 418 -21.38 25.01 -7.60
N GLY A 419 -21.83 25.50 -8.76
CA GLY A 419 -21.58 24.89 -10.06
C GLY A 419 -20.09 24.74 -10.44
N ASN A 420 -19.21 25.49 -9.80
CA ASN A 420 -17.75 25.50 -9.97
C ASN A 420 -17.00 24.90 -8.77
N ALA A 421 -17.68 24.22 -7.84
CA ALA A 421 -17.04 23.56 -6.69
C ALA A 421 -16.09 22.41 -7.07
N SER A 422 -16.20 21.88 -8.30
CA SER A 422 -15.32 20.87 -8.86
C SER A 422 -15.14 21.08 -10.37
N LEU A 423 -13.99 20.61 -10.87
CA LEU A 423 -13.74 20.46 -12.31
C LEU A 423 -14.60 19.34 -12.91
N LEU A 424 -14.93 18.33 -12.11
CA LEU A 424 -15.89 17.28 -12.44
C LEU A 424 -17.33 17.78 -12.24
N LYS A 425 -18.25 17.25 -13.04
CA LYS A 425 -19.69 17.57 -12.95
C LYS A 425 -20.46 16.32 -12.55
N GLY A 426 -21.00 16.35 -11.33
CA GLY A 426 -21.83 15.26 -10.83
C GLY A 426 -23.21 15.28 -11.47
N VAL A 427 -23.76 14.10 -11.73
CA VAL A 427 -25.15 13.91 -12.16
C VAL A 427 -25.90 13.20 -11.03
N PRO A 428 -27.05 13.73 -10.56
CA PRO A 428 -27.82 13.10 -9.48
C PRO A 428 -28.16 11.62 -9.76
N GLY A 429 -27.89 10.76 -8.79
CA GLY A 429 -28.15 9.31 -8.85
C GLY A 429 -27.27 8.51 -9.82
N GLN A 430 -26.23 9.12 -10.39
CA GLN A 430 -25.31 8.44 -11.29
C GLN A 430 -23.95 8.21 -10.63
N ASP A 431 -23.26 7.19 -11.11
CA ASP A 431 -21.89 6.91 -10.73
C ASP A 431 -20.93 7.91 -11.38
N GLN A 432 -20.02 8.41 -10.57
CA GLN A 432 -18.83 9.13 -10.96
C GLN A 432 -17.64 8.17 -10.79
N HIS A 433 -17.31 7.46 -11.88
CA HIS A 433 -16.10 6.64 -11.92
C HIS A 433 -14.87 7.51 -11.64
N GLY A 434 -14.00 7.02 -10.76
CA GLY A 434 -12.89 7.74 -10.19
C GLY A 434 -11.58 7.61 -10.93
N TYR A 435 -11.59 7.11 -12.17
CA TYR A 435 -10.38 6.96 -12.97
C TYR A 435 -10.58 7.38 -14.41
N THR A 436 -9.46 7.68 -15.07
CA THR A 436 -9.40 7.71 -16.54
C THR A 436 -8.31 6.77 -17.00
N ARG A 437 -8.47 6.19 -18.20
CA ARG A 437 -7.43 5.35 -18.77
C ARG A 437 -6.39 6.22 -19.48
N LYS A 438 -5.12 6.03 -19.12
CA LYS A 438 -3.98 6.74 -19.68
C LYS A 438 -2.93 5.74 -20.15
N GLU A 439 -2.09 6.23 -21.05
CA GLU A 439 -0.86 5.51 -21.38
C GLU A 439 0.20 5.81 -20.32
N ILE A 440 0.87 4.77 -19.82
CA ILE A 440 1.94 4.88 -18.84
C ILE A 440 3.15 4.12 -19.35
N THR A 441 4.28 4.81 -19.42
CA THR A 441 5.59 4.21 -19.69
C THR A 441 6.43 4.32 -18.43
N GLN A 442 6.97 3.21 -17.93
CA GLN A 442 7.89 3.20 -16.81
C GLN A 442 9.21 2.55 -17.24
N PHE A 443 10.30 3.28 -17.04
CA PHE A 443 11.67 2.78 -17.21
C PHE A 443 12.34 2.69 -15.85
N GLN A 444 13.07 1.62 -15.60
CA GLN A 444 13.89 1.49 -14.41
C GLN A 444 15.14 0.66 -14.65
N THR A 445 16.20 0.97 -13.91
CA THR A 445 17.48 0.28 -14.03
C THR A 445 18.19 0.18 -12.69
N THR A 446 18.73 -1.00 -12.44
CA THR A 446 19.40 -1.37 -11.19
C THR A 446 20.87 -1.66 -11.47
N LEU A 447 21.74 -1.15 -10.62
CA LEU A 447 23.15 -1.50 -10.57
C LEU A 447 23.48 -2.11 -9.21
N THR A 448 24.09 -3.29 -9.21
CA THR A 448 24.63 -3.93 -8.01
C THR A 448 26.12 -4.09 -8.15
N HIS A 449 26.88 -3.59 -7.18
CA HIS A 449 28.33 -3.70 -7.15
C HIS A 449 28.82 -4.15 -5.77
N PHE A 450 29.94 -4.85 -5.78
CA PHE A 450 30.56 -5.40 -4.59
C PHE A 450 31.97 -4.83 -4.43
N PHE A 451 32.24 -4.28 -3.26
CA PHE A 451 33.56 -3.81 -2.89
C PHE A 451 34.10 -4.69 -1.77
N ASP A 452 35.22 -5.36 -2.01
CA ASP A 452 35.83 -6.23 -1.00
C ASP A 452 36.72 -5.43 -0.04
N GLN A 453 36.80 -5.88 1.21
CA GLN A 453 37.72 -5.38 2.23
C GLN A 453 37.60 -3.86 2.51
N VAL A 454 36.37 -3.35 2.62
CA VAL A 454 36.10 -1.93 2.87
C VAL A 454 35.76 -1.68 4.34
N MET A 455 36.44 -0.70 4.97
CA MET A 455 36.19 -0.27 6.36
C MET A 455 36.29 -1.41 7.40
N GLY A 456 37.05 -2.46 7.10
CA GLY A 456 37.17 -3.65 7.96
C GLY A 456 36.08 -4.70 7.75
N ALA A 457 35.05 -4.41 6.93
CA ALA A 457 34.11 -5.40 6.47
C ALA A 457 34.76 -6.32 5.42
N SER A 458 34.34 -7.57 5.38
CA SER A 458 34.75 -8.49 4.31
C SER A 458 34.26 -8.03 2.94
N ARG A 459 33.04 -7.47 2.89
CA ARG A 459 32.38 -7.01 1.67
C ARG A 459 31.44 -5.84 1.97
N LEU A 460 31.34 -4.92 1.03
CA LEU A 460 30.33 -3.88 0.94
C LEU A 460 29.53 -4.11 -0.35
N THR A 461 28.24 -4.40 -0.18
CA THR A 461 27.28 -4.49 -1.29
C THR A 461 26.58 -3.15 -1.47
N VAL A 462 26.65 -2.58 -2.66
CA VAL A 462 25.91 -1.37 -3.03
C VAL A 462 24.94 -1.70 -4.15
N VAL A 463 23.66 -1.44 -3.91
CA VAL A 463 22.59 -1.57 -4.89
C VAL A 463 21.97 -0.20 -5.10
N GLY A 464 21.87 0.25 -6.34
CA GLY A 464 21.20 1.50 -6.70
C GLY A 464 20.19 1.26 -7.81
N GLU A 465 19.01 1.87 -7.71
CA GLU A 465 17.98 1.82 -8.74
C GLU A 465 17.48 3.23 -9.05
N VAL A 466 17.33 3.51 -10.35
CA VAL A 466 16.70 4.74 -10.86
C VAL A 466 15.43 4.35 -11.59
N GLY A 467 14.34 5.07 -11.32
CA GLY A 467 13.06 4.85 -11.99
C GLY A 467 12.46 6.14 -12.52
N VAL A 468 11.82 6.04 -13.68
CA VAL A 468 11.11 7.13 -14.36
C VAL A 468 9.73 6.62 -14.76
N THR A 469 8.69 7.37 -14.42
CA THR A 469 7.31 7.11 -14.86
C THR A 469 6.82 8.29 -15.70
N HIS A 470 6.34 8.00 -16.90
CA HIS A 470 5.77 8.95 -17.83
C HIS A 470 4.31 8.61 -18.11
N VAL A 471 3.41 9.59 -17.95
CA VAL A 471 1.98 9.47 -18.23
C VAL A 471 1.67 10.28 -19.49
N GLY A 472 1.36 9.58 -20.58
CA GLY A 472 1.01 10.22 -21.84
C GLY A 472 -0.45 10.67 -21.88
N GLY A 473 -0.70 11.74 -22.64
CA GLY A 473 -2.03 12.33 -22.78
C GLY A 473 -2.62 12.87 -21.47
N LEU A 474 -1.79 13.22 -20.49
CA LEU A 474 -2.24 13.82 -19.23
C LEU A 474 -2.82 15.22 -19.47
N GLU A 475 -4.05 15.45 -19.01
CA GLU A 475 -4.69 16.77 -19.12
C GLU A 475 -3.98 17.81 -18.26
N SER A 476 -4.17 19.08 -18.63
CA SER A 476 -3.83 20.20 -17.74
C SER A 476 -4.64 20.11 -16.44
N ALA A 477 -3.98 20.44 -15.32
CA ALA A 477 -4.59 20.51 -13.99
C ALA A 477 -5.79 21.49 -13.89
N HIS A 478 -5.95 22.41 -14.85
CA HIS A 478 -7.12 23.28 -14.94
C HIS A 478 -8.37 22.61 -15.53
N LYS A 479 -8.21 21.47 -16.23
CA LYS A 479 -9.30 20.72 -16.85
C LYS A 479 -9.65 19.48 -16.03
N LEU A 480 -8.65 18.74 -15.59
CA LEU A 480 -8.82 17.48 -14.89
C LEU A 480 -7.61 17.21 -14.01
N ARG A 481 -7.82 16.68 -12.80
CA ARG A 481 -6.77 16.48 -11.80
C ARG A 481 -6.76 15.06 -11.29
N TYR A 482 -5.57 14.58 -10.97
CA TYR A 482 -5.30 13.20 -10.60
C TYR A 482 -4.46 13.14 -9.32
N GLY A 483 -4.72 12.13 -8.51
CA GLY A 483 -4.03 11.95 -7.23
C GLY A 483 -4.25 13.11 -6.24
N ARG A 484 -3.24 13.35 -5.40
CA ARG A 484 -3.21 14.29 -4.27
C ARG A 484 -4.16 13.95 -3.13
N ASP A 485 -3.59 13.82 -1.93
CA ASP A 485 -4.34 13.50 -0.72
C ASP A 485 -5.39 14.58 -0.38
N PRO A 486 -6.62 14.20 0.02
CA PRO A 486 -7.67 15.13 0.43
C PRO A 486 -7.30 16.07 1.57
N VAL A 487 -6.33 15.71 2.41
CA VAL A 487 -5.88 16.56 3.53
C VAL A 487 -5.37 17.92 3.07
N TYR A 488 -4.91 18.02 1.82
CA TYR A 488 -4.48 19.28 1.20
C TYR A 488 -5.60 20.08 0.53
N GLY A 489 -6.82 19.55 0.51
CA GLY A 489 -8.01 20.22 -0.02
C GLY A 489 -8.06 20.31 -1.55
N PRO A 490 -9.01 21.10 -2.09
CA PRO A 490 -9.16 21.33 -3.52
C PRO A 490 -8.01 22.16 -4.08
N GLY A 491 -7.76 22.05 -5.39
CA GLY A 491 -6.83 22.96 -6.07
C GLY A 491 -7.55 24.22 -6.56
N PRO A 492 -6.89 25.07 -7.36
CA PRO A 492 -7.48 26.27 -7.95
C PRO A 492 -8.78 25.94 -8.69
N LEU A 493 -9.80 26.78 -8.51
CA LEU A 493 -11.10 26.68 -9.14
C LEU A 493 -11.55 28.08 -9.56
N GLU A 494 -12.31 28.15 -10.65
CA GLU A 494 -12.86 29.42 -11.16
C GLU A 494 -13.65 30.14 -10.05
N PRO A 495 -13.47 31.46 -9.84
CA PRO A 495 -14.08 32.19 -8.72
C PRO A 495 -15.61 32.09 -8.65
N THR A 496 -16.15 32.05 -7.42
CA THR A 496 -17.59 32.22 -7.14
C THR A 496 -17.79 33.59 -6.53
N GLY A 497 -18.26 34.55 -7.32
CA GLY A 497 -18.35 35.95 -6.86
C GLY A 497 -16.94 36.56 -6.68
N PRO A 498 -16.67 37.31 -5.59
CA PRO A 498 -15.42 38.05 -5.43
C PRO A 498 -14.24 37.21 -4.90
N VAL A 499 -14.42 35.91 -4.63
CA VAL A 499 -13.41 35.07 -3.97
C VAL A 499 -13.11 33.84 -4.82
N ASN A 500 -11.85 33.39 -4.79
CA ASN A 500 -11.43 32.10 -5.36
C ASN A 500 -12.27 30.96 -4.74
N THR A 501 -12.85 30.09 -5.58
CA THR A 501 -13.73 29.01 -5.10
C THR A 501 -12.99 28.01 -4.22
N CYS A 502 -11.70 27.78 -4.44
CA CYS A 502 -10.87 26.97 -3.55
C CYS A 502 -10.86 27.53 -2.12
N GLU A 503 -10.61 28.83 -1.98
CA GLU A 503 -10.60 29.51 -0.68
C GLU A 503 -12.00 29.54 -0.05
N PHE A 504 -13.03 29.73 -0.87
CA PHE A 504 -14.42 29.67 -0.41
C PHE A 504 -14.76 28.30 0.20
N LEU A 505 -14.41 27.20 -0.49
CA LEU A 505 -14.64 25.84 0.01
C LEU A 505 -13.82 25.58 1.27
N ASN A 506 -12.54 25.94 1.28
CA ASN A 506 -11.68 25.78 2.45
C ASN A 506 -12.20 26.54 3.67
N ASN A 507 -12.68 27.78 3.47
CA ASN A 507 -13.28 28.56 4.54
C ASN A 507 -14.53 27.88 5.11
N ARG A 508 -15.36 27.26 4.26
CA ARG A 508 -16.55 26.51 4.69
C ARG A 508 -16.15 25.28 5.51
N THR A 509 -15.14 24.53 5.10
CA THR A 509 -14.63 23.38 5.86
C THR A 509 -14.06 23.82 7.21
N ILE A 510 -13.23 24.86 7.24
CA ILE A 510 -12.62 25.39 8.47
C ILE A 510 -13.69 25.91 9.44
N THR A 511 -14.63 26.73 8.96
CA THR A 511 -15.72 27.25 9.81
C THR A 511 -16.67 26.14 10.27
N GLY A 512 -16.85 25.10 9.44
CA GLY A 512 -17.62 23.90 9.76
C GLY A 512 -17.01 23.05 10.87
N ALA A 513 -15.71 23.17 11.16
CA ALA A 513 -15.05 22.48 12.27
C ALA A 513 -15.36 23.12 13.64
N GLY A 514 -15.72 24.41 13.66
CA GLY A 514 -16.09 25.16 14.87
C GLY A 514 -15.28 26.45 15.06
N ASN A 515 -15.65 27.21 16.10
CA ASN A 515 -14.98 28.46 16.43
C ASN A 515 -13.51 28.21 16.80
N ASN A 516 -12.59 29.01 16.24
CA ASN A 516 -11.13 28.94 16.40
C ASN A 516 -10.39 27.84 15.61
N ALA A 517 -11.04 27.20 14.64
CA ALA A 517 -10.33 26.29 13.73
C ALA A 517 -9.18 27.03 13.00
N PRO A 518 -7.99 26.42 12.86
CA PRO A 518 -6.84 27.08 12.24
C PRO A 518 -7.09 27.47 10.78
N THR A 519 -6.75 28.70 10.42
CA THR A 519 -6.91 29.23 9.05
C THR A 519 -5.65 29.13 8.19
N THR A 520 -4.59 28.47 8.68
CA THR A 520 -3.27 28.44 8.03
C THR A 520 -3.27 27.79 6.64
N ASN A 521 -4.21 26.87 6.38
CA ASN A 521 -4.34 26.18 5.10
C ASN A 521 -5.49 26.72 4.23
N LEU A 522 -6.06 27.88 4.58
CA LEU A 522 -7.17 28.49 3.82
C LEU A 522 -6.83 28.68 2.33
N SER A 523 -5.66 29.24 2.04
CA SER A 523 -5.19 29.49 0.67
C SER A 523 -3.87 28.77 0.32
N ARG A 524 -3.15 28.25 1.32
CA ARG A 524 -1.78 27.71 1.15
C ARG A 524 -1.65 26.64 0.09
N LYS A 525 -2.69 25.81 -0.09
CA LYS A 525 -2.71 24.65 -1.01
C LYS A 525 -3.67 24.82 -2.18
N CYS A 526 -4.20 26.04 -2.37
CA CYS A 526 -4.98 26.43 -3.54
C CYS A 526 -4.05 26.69 -4.74
N GLU A 527 -3.28 25.67 -5.11
CA GLU A 527 -2.29 25.67 -6.18
C GLU A 527 -2.34 24.35 -6.97
N ASN A 528 -1.75 24.32 -8.16
CA ASN A 528 -1.76 23.18 -9.07
C ASN A 528 -0.66 22.14 -8.76
N ASP A 529 0.08 22.31 -7.68
CA ASP A 529 1.10 21.36 -7.25
C ASP A 529 0.48 20.17 -6.50
N GLY A 530 1.23 19.07 -6.41
CA GLY A 530 0.85 17.86 -5.67
C GLY A 530 -0.07 16.89 -6.44
N PHE A 531 -0.55 17.29 -7.62
CA PHE A 531 -1.28 16.41 -8.53
C PHE A 531 -0.31 15.65 -9.44
N THR A 532 -0.77 14.52 -9.99
CA THR A 532 0.00 13.71 -10.95
C THR A 532 0.61 14.58 -12.04
N THR A 533 1.90 14.40 -12.33
CA THR A 533 2.62 15.09 -13.41
C THR A 533 2.85 14.16 -14.59
N SER A 534 3.14 14.73 -15.76
CA SER A 534 3.40 13.95 -16.97
C SER A 534 4.65 13.08 -16.86
N THR A 535 5.66 13.55 -16.14
CA THR A 535 6.86 12.77 -15.84
C THR A 535 7.16 12.89 -14.35
N SER A 536 7.52 11.78 -13.73
CA SER A 536 8.01 11.71 -12.35
C SER A 536 9.19 10.74 -12.28
N TRP A 537 10.18 11.03 -11.44
CA TRP A 537 11.36 10.18 -11.31
C TRP A 537 12.01 10.29 -9.92
N GLY A 538 12.75 9.25 -9.58
CA GLY A 538 13.47 9.15 -8.33
C GLY A 538 14.52 8.04 -8.36
N TYR A 539 15.22 7.90 -7.25
CA TYR A 539 16.18 6.82 -7.07
C TYR A 539 16.13 6.24 -5.65
N ARG A 540 16.60 5.00 -5.56
CA ARG A 540 16.76 4.23 -4.33
C ARG A 540 18.18 3.71 -4.28
N ALA A 541 18.76 3.67 -3.10
CA ALA A 541 20.08 3.08 -2.89
C ALA A 541 20.13 2.33 -1.57
N ARG A 542 20.85 1.21 -1.55
CA ARG A 542 21.12 0.44 -0.33
C ARG A 542 22.59 0.04 -0.29
N ALA A 543 23.21 0.24 0.87
CA ALA A 543 24.57 -0.19 1.17
C ALA A 543 24.53 -1.16 2.36
N ILE A 544 25.20 -2.30 2.24
CA ILE A 544 25.25 -3.34 3.27
C ILE A 544 26.71 -3.74 3.47
N TRP A 545 27.20 -3.68 4.70
CA TRP A 545 28.54 -4.15 5.06
C TRP A 545 28.45 -5.52 5.70
N ASP A 546 29.27 -6.47 5.29
CA ASP A 546 29.33 -7.81 5.89
C ASP A 546 30.57 -7.96 6.77
N TYR A 547 30.38 -7.96 8.09
CA TYR A 547 31.42 -8.28 9.07
C TYR A 547 31.19 -9.70 9.60
N ASN A 548 32.08 -10.62 9.24
CA ASN A 548 31.98 -12.00 9.65
C ASN A 548 32.69 -12.25 10.98
N ASP A 549 32.11 -13.11 11.82
CA ASP A 549 32.66 -13.53 13.12
C ASP A 549 33.18 -12.37 13.98
N VAL A 550 32.34 -11.35 14.18
CA VAL A 550 32.71 -10.17 14.95
C VAL A 550 32.93 -10.54 16.42
N PHE A 551 32.06 -11.37 16.97
CA PHE A 551 32.21 -11.94 18.29
C PHE A 551 31.44 -13.26 18.39
N ALA A 552 32.08 -14.29 18.96
CA ALA A 552 31.45 -15.57 19.28
C ALA A 552 30.67 -16.22 18.12
N GLY A 553 31.10 -16.07 16.86
CA GLY A 553 30.42 -16.60 15.68
C GLY A 553 29.25 -15.76 15.17
N VAL A 554 29.03 -14.55 15.70
CA VAL A 554 27.99 -13.61 15.24
C VAL A 554 28.50 -12.79 14.07
N ASN A 555 27.76 -12.82 12.97
CA ASN A 555 27.97 -11.94 11.82
C ASN A 555 27.15 -10.66 12.03
N LEU A 556 27.74 -9.50 11.74
CA LEU A 556 27.05 -8.21 11.79
C LEU A 556 26.95 -7.62 10.39
N LYS A 557 25.75 -7.12 10.06
CA LYS A 557 25.42 -6.49 8.79
C LYS A 557 24.86 -5.08 8.98
N PRO A 558 25.70 -4.08 9.30
CA PRO A 558 25.29 -2.69 9.25
C PRO A 558 24.79 -2.36 7.84
N ASN A 559 23.70 -1.60 7.73
CA ASN A 559 23.15 -1.22 6.45
C ASN A 559 22.52 0.17 6.46
N VAL A 560 22.52 0.79 5.28
CA VAL A 560 21.92 2.10 5.02
C VAL A 560 21.05 1.98 3.79
N ALA A 561 19.79 2.38 3.90
CA ALA A 561 18.90 2.53 2.76
C ALA A 561 18.53 4.01 2.59
N TRP A 562 18.51 4.48 1.35
CA TRP A 562 18.20 5.85 0.97
C TRP A 562 17.16 5.86 -0.14
N SER A 563 16.19 6.76 -0.02
CA SER A 563 15.21 7.04 -1.07
C SER A 563 15.07 8.53 -1.30
N HIS A 564 15.02 8.94 -2.56
CA HIS A 564 14.71 10.31 -2.94
C HIS A 564 13.83 10.34 -4.19
N ASP A 565 12.67 10.96 -4.03
CA ASP A 565 11.72 11.24 -5.10
C ASP A 565 12.03 12.64 -5.64
N VAL A 566 12.71 12.72 -6.77
CA VAL A 566 13.42 13.95 -7.16
C VAL A 566 12.45 14.98 -7.73
N SER A 567 11.58 14.57 -8.67
CA SER A 567 10.63 15.48 -9.29
C SER A 567 9.40 14.74 -9.80
N GLY A 568 8.27 15.47 -9.79
CA GLY A 568 6.98 15.00 -10.27
C GLY A 568 6.23 14.14 -9.24
N TYR A 569 4.97 13.88 -9.57
CA TYR A 569 4.06 13.04 -8.77
C TYR A 569 3.56 11.90 -9.66
N SER A 570 3.83 10.67 -9.25
CA SER A 570 3.40 9.47 -9.98
C SER A 570 1.89 9.28 -9.92
N PRO A 571 1.27 8.67 -10.97
CA PRO A 571 -0.15 8.36 -10.95
C PRO A 571 -0.47 7.35 -9.83
N GLY A 572 -1.50 7.64 -9.04
CA GLY A 572 -2.04 6.70 -8.05
C GLY A 572 -3.16 5.82 -8.63
N PRO A 573 -3.58 4.79 -7.88
CA PRO A 573 -3.11 4.40 -6.55
C PRO A 573 -1.77 3.63 -6.61
N GLY A 574 -0.94 3.75 -5.56
CA GLY A 574 0.38 3.10 -5.50
C GLY A 574 1.49 3.80 -6.29
N GLY A 575 1.43 5.13 -6.43
CA GLY A 575 2.45 5.90 -7.13
C GLY A 575 3.83 5.83 -6.47
N ASN A 576 4.88 5.71 -7.28
CA ASN A 576 6.26 5.53 -6.80
C ASN A 576 6.91 6.81 -6.25
N PHE A 577 6.61 7.96 -6.86
CA PHE A 577 7.33 9.21 -6.60
C PHE A 577 6.40 10.34 -6.15
N GLU A 578 6.77 11.02 -5.07
CA GLU A 578 6.21 12.32 -4.63
C GLU A 578 7.32 13.36 -4.53
N GLU A 579 7.24 14.42 -5.33
CA GLU A 579 8.32 15.41 -5.46
C GLU A 579 8.90 15.91 -4.12
N GLY A 580 10.23 15.76 -4.00
CA GLY A 580 11.03 16.20 -2.88
C GLY A 580 11.02 15.26 -1.68
N ARG A 581 10.18 14.21 -1.66
CA ARG A 581 10.11 13.25 -0.55
C ARG A 581 11.41 12.47 -0.43
N LYS A 582 11.92 12.36 0.80
CA LYS A 582 13.12 11.59 1.12
C LYS A 582 12.87 10.68 2.31
N ALA A 583 13.63 9.58 2.34
CA ALA A 583 13.73 8.75 3.52
C ALA A 583 15.13 8.16 3.63
N ILE A 584 15.57 7.96 4.88
CA ILE A 584 16.80 7.25 5.22
C ILE A 584 16.48 6.20 6.26
N SER A 585 17.01 4.99 6.08
CA SER A 585 16.95 3.92 7.07
C SER A 585 18.36 3.49 7.44
N LEU A 586 18.64 3.40 8.73
CA LEU A 586 19.89 2.90 9.29
C LEU A 586 19.58 1.60 10.03
N GLY A 587 20.20 0.51 9.62
CA GLY A 587 19.98 -0.82 10.15
C GLY A 587 21.25 -1.46 10.68
N LEU A 588 21.09 -2.34 11.67
CA LEU A 588 22.09 -3.29 12.11
C LEU A 588 21.42 -4.64 12.25
N ASP A 589 21.78 -5.55 11.35
CA ASP A 589 21.36 -6.95 11.43
C ASP A 589 22.48 -7.79 12.07
N ALA A 590 22.11 -8.74 12.90
CA ALA A 590 23.00 -9.72 13.51
C ALA A 590 22.50 -11.13 13.22
N GLU A 591 23.40 -12.03 12.85
CA GLU A 591 23.09 -13.40 12.47
C GLU A 591 24.04 -14.37 13.18
N TYR A 592 23.49 -15.39 13.82
CA TYR A 592 24.23 -16.42 14.52
C TYR A 592 23.88 -17.81 13.97
N GLN A 593 24.89 -18.49 13.41
CA GLN A 593 24.80 -19.84 12.83
C GLN A 593 23.72 -20.02 11.75
N ASN A 594 23.30 -18.94 11.09
CA ASN A 594 22.16 -18.91 10.14
C ASN A 594 20.81 -19.35 10.75
N THR A 595 20.75 -19.56 12.07
CA THR A 595 19.57 -20.00 12.80
C THR A 595 18.90 -18.82 13.49
N TYR A 596 19.67 -17.98 14.19
CA TYR A 596 19.13 -16.87 14.96
C TYR A 596 19.45 -15.54 14.28
N THR A 597 18.43 -14.71 14.11
CA THR A 597 18.56 -13.39 13.50
C THR A 597 18.07 -12.32 14.47
N THR A 598 18.68 -11.14 14.40
CA THR A 598 18.22 -9.95 15.10
C THR A 598 18.37 -8.76 14.16
N SER A 599 17.35 -7.90 14.10
CA SER A 599 17.40 -6.68 13.29
C SER A 599 16.99 -5.49 14.14
N LEU A 600 17.81 -4.45 14.16
CA LEU A 600 17.49 -3.15 14.73
C LEU A 600 17.57 -2.10 13.61
N SER A 601 16.51 -1.35 13.38
CA SER A 601 16.51 -0.28 12.38
C SER A 601 15.84 1.00 12.87
N TYR A 602 16.30 2.12 12.33
CA TYR A 602 15.70 3.44 12.48
C TYR A 602 15.43 4.02 11.10
N THR A 603 14.19 4.44 10.84
CA THR A 603 13.79 5.05 9.58
C THR A 603 13.26 6.46 9.83
N ASN A 604 13.76 7.42 9.05
CA ASN A 604 13.34 8.82 9.08
C ASN A 604 12.85 9.26 7.70
N PHE A 605 11.67 9.87 7.67
CA PHE A 605 11.04 10.48 6.50
C PHE A 605 11.13 12.01 6.62
N PHE A 606 11.47 12.69 5.53
CA PHE A 606 11.63 14.15 5.54
C PHE A 606 11.49 14.75 4.15
N ASP A 607 11.34 16.08 4.11
CA ASP A 607 11.02 16.86 2.90
C ASP A 607 9.72 16.38 2.20
N GLY A 608 9.41 16.92 1.02
CA GLY A 608 8.18 16.62 0.28
C GLY A 608 7.00 17.51 0.67
N LYS A 609 6.60 18.41 -0.23
CA LYS A 609 5.55 19.44 0.05
C LYS A 609 4.15 18.85 0.26
N TYR A 610 3.89 17.68 -0.32
CA TYR A 610 2.60 16.98 -0.32
C TYR A 610 2.70 15.56 0.21
N THR A 611 3.74 15.28 1.02
CA THR A 611 3.88 13.95 1.60
C THR A 611 3.05 13.78 2.86
N THR A 612 2.45 12.60 3.00
CA THR A 612 1.64 12.22 4.16
C THR A 612 2.40 11.35 5.17
N VAL A 613 3.70 11.16 4.96
CA VAL A 613 4.53 10.28 5.82
C VAL A 613 5.63 11.00 6.59
N ASP A 614 5.65 12.34 6.59
CA ASP A 614 6.71 13.14 7.23
C ASP A 614 6.73 13.06 8.77
N ASP A 615 5.72 12.46 9.38
CA ASP A 615 5.64 12.19 10.82
C ASP A 615 5.61 10.69 11.15
N ARG A 616 5.99 9.83 10.19
CA ARG A 616 5.97 8.37 10.33
C ARG A 616 7.34 7.79 10.68
N ASP A 617 8.24 8.59 11.27
CA ASP A 617 9.54 8.10 11.73
C ASP A 617 9.38 7.01 12.78
N PHE A 618 10.22 5.97 12.72
CA PHE A 618 10.13 4.85 13.63
C PHE A 618 11.45 4.12 13.88
N VAL A 619 11.49 3.42 15.01
CA VAL A 619 12.47 2.37 15.31
C VAL A 619 11.77 1.02 15.26
N ALA A 620 12.40 0.01 14.68
CA ALA A 620 11.93 -1.38 14.71
C ALA A 620 13.02 -2.31 15.25
N LEU A 621 12.61 -3.26 16.08
CA LEU A 621 13.46 -4.34 16.61
C LEU A 621 12.77 -5.67 16.37
N SER A 622 13.47 -6.64 15.79
CA SER A 622 12.97 -8.01 15.63
C SER A 622 14.02 -9.06 15.97
N PHE A 623 13.56 -10.22 16.42
CA PHE A 623 14.33 -11.43 16.64
C PHE A 623 13.66 -12.56 15.88
N GLY A 624 14.43 -13.33 15.13
CA GLY A 624 13.97 -14.46 14.34
C GLY A 624 14.72 -15.75 14.67
N VAL A 625 14.05 -16.88 14.45
CA VAL A 625 14.65 -18.21 14.45
C VAL A 625 14.18 -18.97 13.21
N ASN A 626 15.13 -19.50 12.45
CA ASN A 626 14.90 -20.35 11.31
C ASN A 626 15.31 -21.78 11.66
N PHE A 627 14.49 -22.74 11.28
CA PHE A 627 14.81 -24.15 11.38
C PHE A 627 14.30 -24.91 10.19
#